data_AF-B3EA76-F1
#
_entry.id   AF-B3EA76-F1
#
_cell.length_a   1.000
_cell.length_b   1.000
_cell.length_c   1.000
_cell.angle_alpha   90.00
_cell.angle_beta   90.00
_cell.angle_gamma   90.00
#
_symmetry.space_group_name_H-M   'P 1'
#
loop_
_entity.id
_entity.type
_entity.pdbx_description
1 polymer ?
#
loop_
_entity_poly.entity_id
_entity_poly.type
_entity_poly.pdbx_seq_one_letter_code
_entity_poly.pdbx_strand_id
1 'polypeptide(L)' 'MRSKTMKPLNDEFAGMDAALRRAAKVAQTLARKTKTPCYVWKDGQIVDITAVRRDRKTTSDKASLASTKK' A
#
# COMPACT_ATOMS: atom_id res chain seq x y z
N MET A 1 -15.00 -1.85 -7.05
CA MET A 1 -15.51 -2.36 -5.76
C MET A 1 -16.01 -1.18 -4.94
N ARG A 2 -17.33 -1.06 -4.74
CA ARG A 2 -17.93 -0.01 -3.90
C ARG A 2 -17.70 -0.39 -2.44
N SER A 3 -16.78 0.28 -1.74
CA SER A 3 -16.66 0.13 -0.29
C SER A 3 -17.94 0.69 0.34
N LYS A 4 -18.69 -0.17 1.02
CA LYS A 4 -19.89 0.22 1.78
C LYS A 4 -19.43 1.19 2.86
N THR A 5 -19.83 2.45 2.76
CA THR A 5 -19.59 3.44 3.82
C THR A 5 -20.40 3.00 5.03
N MET A 6 -19.78 2.25 5.94
CA MET A 6 -20.39 2.02 7.25
C MET A 6 -20.40 3.37 7.95
N LYS A 7 -21.59 3.91 8.20
CA LYS A 7 -21.72 5.03 9.14
C LYS A 7 -21.18 4.54 10.48
N PRO A 8 -20.23 5.26 11.10
CA PRO A 8 -19.80 4.91 12.44
C PRO A 8 -21.01 4.90 13.37
N LEU A 9 -21.05 3.93 14.28
CA LEU A 9 -22.16 3.75 15.23
C LEU A 9 -22.28 4.94 16.19
N ASN A 10 -21.16 5.66 16.42
CA ASN A 10 -21.08 6.86 17.25
C ASN A 10 -20.60 8.07 16.43
N ASP A 11 -21.22 9.22 16.65
CA ASP A 11 -20.94 10.47 15.95
C ASP A 11 -19.52 11.01 16.23
N GLU A 12 -18.91 10.61 17.34
CA GLU A 12 -17.53 10.94 17.71
C GLU A 12 -16.49 10.33 16.74
N PHE A 13 -16.84 9.22 16.09
CA PHE A 13 -16.00 8.60 15.06
C PHE A 13 -16.31 9.15 13.66
N ALA A 14 -17.22 10.14 13.53
CA ALA A 14 -17.46 10.82 12.28
C ALA A 14 -16.16 11.49 11.80
N GLY A 15 -15.67 11.05 10.63
CA GLY A 15 -14.43 11.55 10.05
C GLY A 15 -13.15 10.81 10.49
N MET A 16 -13.24 9.81 11.37
CA MET A 16 -12.09 8.97 11.74
C MET A 16 -11.45 8.32 10.51
N ASP A 17 -12.27 7.82 9.58
CA ASP A 17 -11.79 7.25 8.32
C ASP A 17 -10.98 8.25 7.49
N ALA A 18 -11.44 9.49 7.42
CA ALA A 18 -10.78 10.55 6.68
C ALA A 18 -9.44 10.93 7.34
N ALA A 19 -9.42 11.02 8.67
CA ALA A 19 -8.21 11.28 9.45
C ALA A 19 -7.19 10.14 9.28
N LEU A 20 -7.64 8.89 9.41
CA LEU A 20 -6.80 7.70 9.26
C LEU A 20 -6.20 7.59 7.85
N ARG A 21 -7.00 7.85 6.81
CA ARG A 21 -6.52 7.89 5.41
C ARG A 21 -5.45 8.97 5.20
N ARG A 22 -5.63 10.15 5.78
CA ARG A 22 -4.63 11.23 5.72
C ARG A 22 -3.34 10.82 6.42
N ALA A 23 -3.42 10.28 7.64
CA ALA A 23 -2.26 9.81 8.40
C ALA A 23 -1.49 8.72 7.64
N ALA A 24 -2.19 7.71 7.10
CA ALA A 24 -1.58 6.64 6.32
C ALA A 24 -0.84 7.17 5.08
N LYS A 25 -1.42 8.17 4.38
CA LYS A 25 -0.80 8.79 3.20
C LYS A 25 0.48 9.55 3.57
N VAL A 26 0.48 10.26 4.68
CA VAL A 26 1.67 10.98 5.19
C VAL A 26 2.76 9.98 5.59
N ALA A 27 2.42 8.94 6.35
CA ALA A 27 3.36 7.90 6.76
C ALA A 27 4.03 7.20 5.56
N GLN A 28 3.24 6.83 4.55
CA GLN A 28 3.77 6.22 3.32
C GLN A 28 4.71 7.19 2.57
N THR A 29 4.34 8.47 2.48
CA THR A 29 5.15 9.48 1.78
C THR A 29 6.47 9.72 2.51
N LEU A 30 6.42 9.84 3.84
CA LEU A 30 7.60 9.98 4.68
C LEU A 30 8.54 8.79 4.52
N ALA A 31 8.01 7.56 4.65
CA ALA A 31 8.78 6.34 4.53
C ALA A 31 9.54 6.23 3.20
N ARG A 32 8.89 6.65 2.10
CA ARG A 32 9.54 6.72 0.78
C ARG A 32 10.66 7.76 0.73
N LYS A 33 10.46 8.92 1.36
CA LYS A 33 11.44 10.02 1.39
C LYS A 33 12.68 9.64 2.22
N THR A 34 12.47 9.02 3.37
CA THR A 34 13.53 8.65 4.33
C THR A 34 14.13 7.28 4.06
N LYS A 35 13.61 6.53 3.07
CA LYS A 35 13.98 5.14 2.80
C LYS A 35 13.78 4.22 4.01
N THR A 36 12.82 4.54 4.88
CA THR A 36 12.43 3.68 6.00
C THR A 36 11.34 2.71 5.55
N PRO A 37 11.29 1.48 6.11
CA PRO A 37 10.23 0.53 5.80
C PRO A 37 8.86 1.04 6.28
N CYS A 38 7.79 0.62 5.60
CA CYS A 38 6.41 0.91 6.01
C CYS A 38 5.62 -0.40 5.95
N TYR A 39 5.19 -0.87 7.11
CA TYR A 39 4.50 -2.15 7.26
C TYR A 39 2.99 -1.94 7.34
N VAL A 40 2.23 -2.83 6.71
CA VAL A 40 0.78 -2.89 6.82
C VAL A 40 0.34 -4.32 7.11
N TRP A 41 -0.78 -4.47 7.81
CA TRP A 41 -1.45 -5.76 7.94
C TRP A 41 -2.27 -6.03 6.68
N LYS A 42 -1.98 -7.15 6.00
CA LYS A 42 -2.69 -7.58 4.79
C LYS A 42 -2.82 -9.09 4.80
N ASP A 43 -4.03 -9.60 4.62
CA ASP A 43 -4.31 -11.04 4.51
C ASP A 43 -3.76 -11.88 5.68
N GLY A 44 -3.84 -11.34 6.91
CA GLY A 44 -3.35 -12.01 8.11
C GLY A 44 -1.83 -11.93 8.32
N GLN A 45 -1.12 -11.14 7.52
CA GLN A 45 0.33 -11.03 7.55
C GLN A 45 0.79 -9.57 7.58
N ILE A 46 1.97 -9.33 8.15
CA ILE A 46 2.64 -8.03 8.10
C ILE A 46 3.44 -7.95 6.81
N VAL A 47 3.15 -6.96 5.97
CA VAL A 47 3.78 -6.76 4.66
C VAL A 47 4.46 -5.40 4.60
N ASP A 48 5.73 -5.34 4.20
CA ASP A 48 6.41 -4.10 3.87
C ASP A 48 5.97 -3.59 2.49
N ILE A 49 5.23 -2.49 2.46
CA ILE A 49 4.72 -1.90 1.21
C ILE A 49 5.75 -1.03 0.49
N THR A 50 6.87 -0.70 1.14
CA THR A 50 7.97 0.03 0.49
C THR A 50 8.86 -0.89 -0.34
N ALA A 51 8.96 -2.16 0.05
CA ALA A 51 9.74 -3.19 -0.65
C ALA A 51 9.13 -3.59 -2.01
N VAL A 52 7.79 -3.61 -2.13
CA VAL A 52 7.06 -4.09 -3.32
C VAL A 52 7.39 -3.32 -4.61
N ARG A 53 7.89 -2.07 -4.50
CA ARG A 53 8.34 -1.30 -5.67
C ARG A 53 9.74 -1.66 -6.16
N ARG A 54 10.56 -2.36 -5.37
CA ARG A 54 11.84 -2.91 -5.85
C ARG A 54 11.59 -4.05 -6.84
N ASP A 55 10.61 -4.90 -6.58
CA ASP A 55 10.31 -6.09 -7.40
C ASP A 55 9.46 -5.84 -8.65
N ARG A 56 8.71 -4.73 -8.75
CA ARG A 56 8.01 -4.43 -10.01
C ARG A 56 8.97 -4.30 -11.20
N LYS A 57 10.24 -3.93 -10.95
CA LYS A 57 11.29 -3.89 -11.99
C LYS A 57 11.72 -5.29 -12.44
N THR A 58 11.77 -6.27 -11.54
CA THR A 58 12.27 -7.62 -11.86
C THR A 58 11.26 -8.46 -12.66
N THR A 59 9.95 -8.23 -12.50
CA THR A 59 8.92 -8.92 -13.30
C THR A 59 8.81 -8.41 -14.75
N SER A 60 9.09 -7.12 -15.02
CA SER A 60 9.11 -6.59 -16.39
C SER A 60 10.36 -6.99 -17.17
N ASP A 61 11.50 -7.16 -16.50
CA ASP A 61 12.74 -7.63 -17.13
C ASP A 61 12.68 -9.13 -17.47
N LYS A 62 12.07 -9.96 -16.60
CA LYS A 62 11.88 -11.41 -16.85
C LYS A 62 10.94 -11.71 -18.03
N ALA A 63 9.92 -10.88 -18.26
CA ALA A 63 9.00 -11.05 -19.40
C ALA A 63 9.66 -10.70 -20.73
N SER A 64 10.57 -9.73 -20.73
CA SER A 64 11.27 -9.26 -21.94
C SER A 64 12.37 -10.21 -22.43
N LEU A 65 13.00 -10.97 -21.52
CA LEU A 65 14.06 -11.94 -21.87
C LEU A 65 13.54 -13.29 -22.39
N ALA A 66 12.24 -13.60 -22.22
CA ALA A 66 11.66 -14.88 -22.63
C ALA A 66 11.24 -14.93 -24.12
N SER A 67 11.26 -13.79 -24.82
CA SER A 67 10.73 -13.69 -26.19
C SER A 67 11.78 -13.83 -27.31
N THR A 68 13.07 -14.03 -27.00
CA THR A 68 14.15 -14.07 -28.03
C THR A 68 14.71 -15.47 -28.26
N LYS A 69 13.88 -16.51 -28.20
CA LYS A 69 14.21 -17.83 -28.75
C LYS A 69 13.01 -18.42 -29.50
N LYS A 70 12.91 -18.09 -30.79
CA LYS A 70 12.69 -19.03 -31.90
C LYS A 70 12.89 -18.33 -33.23
#